data_AF-A0A0T6B878-F1
#
_entry.id   AF-A0A0T6B878-F1
#
_cell.length_a   1.000
_cell.length_b   1.000
_cell.length_c   1.000
_cell.angle_alpha   90.00
_cell.angle_beta   90.00
_cell.angle_gamma   90.00
#
_symmetry.space_group_name_H-M   'P 1'
#
loop_
_entity.id
_entity.type
_entity.pdbx_description
1 polymer ?
#
loop_
_entity_poly.entity_id
_entity_poly.type
_entity_poly.pdbx_seq_one_letter_code
_entity_poly.pdbx_strand_id
1 'polypeptide(L)'
;MTLAALQAHCKKAIAQLRYLNNDELDHILQDNERITAILGTVDQTYLKDIASEKETLLEQNREKAEANLAKEPQLVEGREMIMQLSAEGEELSNRVKEKYDEMRQQSGDMSLETVLALLQTAASEMEEESEEAAKRFLDNELEIEDFLDEFLAKRKVVHLRLVKAEKMTKIISRDPMLGSNYMNTPPMGVNANYFPGYPAVPVSVPYPPNPIAAAVPYPPNPMSAAVPYPPSDFRMPMPRISYYQNN
;
A
#
# COMPACT_ATOMS: atom_id res chain seq x y z
N MET A 1 -54.38 10.31 -4.09
CA MET A 1 -55.66 9.59 -3.96
C MET A 1 -56.72 10.34 -3.14
N THR A 2 -56.39 11.42 -2.45
CA THR A 2 -57.25 12.08 -1.44
C THR A 2 -58.41 12.92 -2.01
N LEU A 3 -58.21 13.61 -3.14
CA LEU A 3 -59.23 14.50 -3.72
C LEU A 3 -60.47 13.73 -4.25
N ALA A 4 -60.24 12.58 -4.88
CA ALA A 4 -61.32 11.76 -5.43
C ALA A 4 -62.18 11.12 -4.33
N ALA A 5 -61.55 10.69 -3.23
CA ALA A 5 -62.24 10.19 -2.05
C ALA A 5 -63.08 11.31 -1.42
N LEU A 6 -62.48 12.48 -1.16
CA LEU A 6 -63.19 13.65 -0.62
C LEU A 6 -64.41 14.04 -1.47
N GLN A 7 -64.28 14.05 -2.80
CA GLN A 7 -65.38 14.35 -3.71
C GLN A 7 -66.50 13.30 -3.66
N ALA A 8 -66.16 12.01 -3.51
CA ALA A 8 -67.15 10.94 -3.34
C ALA A 8 -67.91 11.06 -2.00
N HIS A 9 -67.20 11.46 -0.93
CA HIS A 9 -67.80 11.69 0.39
C HIS A 9 -68.77 12.88 0.36
N CYS A 10 -68.38 14.01 -0.25
CA CYS A 10 -69.27 15.16 -0.43
C CYS A 10 -70.51 14.79 -1.24
N LYS A 11 -70.38 13.98 -2.30
CA LYS A 11 -71.53 13.50 -3.09
C LYS A 11 -72.48 12.63 -2.26
N LYS A 12 -71.95 11.77 -1.39
CA LYS A 12 -72.75 10.92 -0.50
C LYS A 12 -73.50 11.73 0.56
N ALA A 13 -72.85 12.74 1.14
CA ALA A 13 -73.48 13.68 2.07
C ALA A 13 -74.62 14.47 1.39
N ILE A 14 -74.38 14.99 0.19
CA ILE A 14 -75.39 15.71 -0.61
C ILE A 14 -76.57 14.80 -0.97
N ALA A 15 -76.32 13.51 -1.24
CA ALA A 15 -77.39 12.56 -1.54
C ALA A 15 -78.32 12.32 -0.34
N GLN A 16 -77.83 12.40 0.91
CA GLN A 16 -78.66 12.30 2.11
C GLN A 16 -79.53 13.55 2.31
N LEU A 17 -78.99 14.72 1.97
CA LEU A 17 -79.72 15.99 2.06
C LEU A 17 -80.84 16.11 1.01
N ARG A 18 -80.78 15.32 -0.06
CA ARG A 18 -81.74 15.37 -1.18
C ARG A 18 -83.18 14.99 -0.79
N TYR A 19 -83.38 14.28 0.32
CA TYR A 19 -84.68 13.77 0.75
C TYR A 19 -85.36 14.63 1.84
N LEU A 20 -84.77 15.77 2.20
CA LEU A 20 -85.24 16.66 3.26
C LEU A 20 -86.07 17.83 2.68
N ASN A 21 -87.05 18.31 3.46
CA ASN A 21 -87.87 19.46 3.08
C ASN A 21 -87.17 20.80 3.35
N ASN A 22 -87.67 21.90 2.75
CA ASN A 22 -87.05 23.24 2.87
C ASN A 22 -86.90 23.69 4.32
N ASP A 23 -87.92 23.50 5.16
CA ASP A 23 -87.90 23.86 6.58
C ASP A 23 -86.86 23.03 7.38
N GLU A 24 -86.64 21.77 6.98
CA GLU A 24 -85.66 20.88 7.61
C GLU A 24 -84.23 21.23 7.19
N LEU A 25 -84.04 21.61 5.93
CA LEU A 25 -82.77 22.09 5.38
C LEU A 25 -82.36 23.44 6.01
N ASP A 26 -83.31 24.37 6.18
CA ASP A 26 -83.08 25.64 6.87
C ASP A 26 -82.71 25.43 8.34
N HIS A 27 -83.37 24.48 9.01
CA HIS A 27 -83.03 24.11 10.38
C HIS A 27 -81.63 23.48 10.48
N ILE A 28 -81.22 22.66 9.51
CA ILE A 28 -79.85 22.10 9.48
C ILE A 28 -78.82 23.20 9.19
N LEU A 29 -79.12 24.14 8.29
CA LEU A 29 -78.22 25.24 7.96
C LEU A 29 -77.96 26.19 9.15
N GLN A 30 -78.96 26.36 10.01
CA GLN A 30 -78.87 27.22 11.20
C GLN A 30 -78.19 26.54 12.40
N ASP A 31 -77.99 25.22 12.36
CA ASP A 31 -77.42 24.43 13.45
C ASP A 31 -76.15 23.68 13.01
N ASN A 32 -75.01 24.27 13.36
CA ASN A 32 -73.69 23.70 13.05
C ASN A 32 -73.46 22.31 13.66
N GLU A 33 -74.12 21.97 14.77
CA GLU A 33 -74.01 20.65 15.38
C GLU A 33 -74.70 19.58 14.54
N ARG A 34 -75.82 19.91 13.89
CA ARG A 34 -76.51 19.01 12.95
C ARG A 34 -75.73 18.80 11.65
N ILE A 35 -75.11 19.86 11.13
CA ILE A 35 -74.18 19.74 9.99
C ILE A 35 -73.02 18.81 10.35
N THR A 36 -72.47 18.96 11.54
CA THR A 36 -71.38 18.12 12.06
C THR A 36 -71.84 16.69 12.28
N ALA A 37 -73.08 16.46 12.73
CA ALA A 37 -73.66 15.13 12.88
C ALA A 37 -73.82 14.43 11.52
N ILE A 38 -74.33 15.13 10.50
CA ILE A 38 -74.45 14.59 9.13
C ILE A 38 -73.07 14.27 8.57
N LEU A 39 -72.10 15.16 8.73
CA LEU A 39 -70.70 14.89 8.35
C LEU A 39 -70.09 13.73 9.14
N GLY A 40 -70.49 13.56 10.41
CA GLY A 40 -70.12 12.44 11.27
C GLY A 40 -70.67 11.09 10.80
N THR A 41 -71.84 11.08 10.15
CA THR A 41 -72.41 9.85 9.54
C THR A 41 -71.74 9.44 8.23
N VAL A 42 -70.94 10.33 7.62
CA VAL A 42 -70.17 10.02 6.41
C VAL A 42 -68.92 9.24 6.81
N ASP A 43 -68.55 8.27 5.97
CA ASP A 43 -67.42 7.38 6.23
C ASP A 43 -66.08 8.14 6.34
N GLN A 44 -65.52 8.18 7.55
CA GLN A 44 -64.26 8.88 7.88
C GLN A 44 -63.02 7.98 7.74
N THR A 45 -63.15 6.81 7.11
CA THR A 45 -62.03 5.88 6.84
C THR A 45 -60.81 6.59 6.25
N TYR A 46 -60.99 7.47 5.27
CA TYR A 46 -59.87 8.20 4.65
C TYR A 46 -59.07 9.07 5.64
N LEU A 47 -59.74 9.69 6.65
CA LEU A 47 -59.05 10.49 7.67
C LEU A 47 -58.27 9.59 8.62
N LYS A 48 -58.82 8.42 8.95
CA LYS A 48 -58.13 7.42 9.77
C LYS A 48 -56.92 6.83 9.04
N ASP A 49 -57.05 6.56 7.74
CA ASP A 49 -55.95 6.07 6.90
C ASP A 49 -54.81 7.10 6.83
N ILE A 50 -55.14 8.38 6.59
CA ILE A 50 -54.14 9.47 6.60
C ILE A 50 -53.50 9.63 7.98
N ALA A 51 -54.28 9.54 9.06
CA ALA A 51 -53.74 9.61 10.42
C ALA A 51 -52.81 8.44 10.74
N SER A 52 -53.17 7.23 10.33
CA SER A 52 -52.34 6.02 10.48
C SER A 52 -51.07 6.09 9.63
N GLU A 53 -51.17 6.59 8.40
CA GLU A 53 -50.01 6.78 7.52
C GLU A 53 -49.06 7.83 8.11
N LYS A 54 -49.60 8.95 8.62
CA LYS A 54 -48.82 9.97 9.33
C LYS A 54 -48.10 9.38 10.54
N GLU A 55 -48.78 8.61 11.38
CA GLU A 55 -48.17 7.99 12.55
C GLU A 55 -47.05 7.03 12.15
N THR A 56 -47.30 6.20 11.13
CA THR A 56 -46.30 5.28 10.58
C THR A 56 -45.07 6.03 10.06
N LEU A 57 -45.27 7.13 9.32
CA LEU A 57 -44.17 7.94 8.79
C LEU A 57 -43.39 8.66 9.89
N LEU A 58 -44.07 9.12 10.93
CA LEU A 58 -43.41 9.73 12.09
C LEU A 58 -42.55 8.72 12.83
N GLU A 59 -43.07 7.52 13.06
CA GLU A 59 -42.31 6.44 13.71
C GLU A 59 -41.10 6.04 12.85
N GLN A 60 -41.28 5.84 11.55
CA GLN A 60 -40.17 5.54 10.63
C GLN A 60 -39.13 6.66 10.57
N ASN A 61 -39.55 7.92 10.62
CA ASN A 61 -38.63 9.05 10.64
C ASN A 61 -37.86 9.09 11.96
N ARG A 62 -38.55 8.85 13.08
CA ARG A 62 -37.95 8.76 14.41
C ARG A 62 -36.91 7.64 14.47
N GLU A 63 -37.27 6.42 14.08
CA GLU A 63 -36.35 5.28 14.04
C GLU A 63 -35.11 5.59 13.17
N LYS A 64 -35.31 6.20 11.99
CA LYS A 64 -34.20 6.59 11.11
C LYS A 64 -33.32 7.67 11.73
N ALA A 65 -33.91 8.66 12.39
CA ALA A 65 -33.17 9.71 13.06
C ALA A 65 -32.36 9.15 14.23
N GLU A 66 -32.98 8.30 15.07
CA GLU A 66 -32.30 7.60 16.17
C GLU A 66 -31.16 6.71 15.66
N ALA A 67 -31.39 5.93 14.61
CA ALA A 67 -30.35 5.10 14.00
C ALA A 67 -29.22 5.91 13.35
N ASN A 68 -29.50 7.12 12.85
CA ASN A 68 -28.48 8.00 12.29
C ASN A 68 -27.65 8.66 13.39
N LEU A 69 -28.30 9.16 14.45
CA LEU A 69 -27.64 9.72 15.64
C LEU A 69 -26.77 8.67 16.34
N ALA A 70 -27.21 7.40 16.37
CA ALA A 70 -26.40 6.31 16.93
C ALA A 70 -25.11 6.01 16.13
N LYS A 71 -25.08 6.34 14.84
CA LYS A 71 -23.91 6.15 13.96
C LYS A 71 -22.92 7.31 13.99
N GLU A 72 -23.39 8.51 14.33
CA GLU A 72 -22.55 9.70 14.48
C GLU A 72 -21.29 9.47 15.35
N PRO A 73 -21.38 8.89 16.58
CA PRO A 73 -20.18 8.66 17.38
C PRO A 73 -19.19 7.69 16.73
N GLN A 74 -19.67 6.64 16.06
CA GLN A 74 -18.81 5.68 15.36
C GLN A 74 -18.09 6.33 14.16
N LEU A 75 -18.77 7.23 13.45
CA LEU A 75 -18.17 7.98 12.35
C LEU A 75 -17.14 8.99 12.84
N VAL A 76 -17.40 9.66 13.97
CA VAL A 76 -16.45 10.59 14.59
C VAL A 76 -15.21 9.83 15.07
N GLU A 77 -15.37 8.73 15.80
CA GLU A 77 -14.27 7.88 16.26
C GLU A 77 -13.46 7.32 15.08
N GLY A 78 -14.12 6.81 14.04
CA GLY A 78 -13.45 6.32 12.84
C GLY A 78 -12.67 7.42 12.11
N ARG A 79 -13.20 8.64 12.05
CA ARG A 79 -12.51 9.80 11.48
C ARG A 79 -11.28 10.19 12.31
N GLU A 80 -11.40 10.20 13.63
CA GLU A 80 -10.27 10.48 14.53
C GLU A 80 -9.18 9.41 14.40
N MET A 81 -9.54 8.14 14.34
CA MET A 81 -8.61 7.04 14.12
C MET A 81 -7.89 7.18 12.77
N ILE A 82 -8.61 7.46 11.68
CA ILE A 82 -7.99 7.71 10.37
C ILE A 82 -7.02 8.89 10.43
N MET A 83 -7.41 9.98 11.10
CA MET A 83 -6.55 11.16 11.26
C MET A 83 -5.27 10.81 12.02
N GLN A 84 -5.36 10.07 13.13
CA GLN A 84 -4.21 9.61 13.91
C GLN A 84 -3.30 8.71 13.09
N LEU A 85 -3.84 7.68 12.43
CA LEU A 85 -3.04 6.78 11.58
C LEU A 85 -2.39 7.52 10.43
N SER A 86 -3.09 8.50 9.83
CA SER A 86 -2.51 9.30 8.74
C SER A 86 -1.34 10.16 9.21
N ALA A 87 -1.43 10.74 10.41
CA ALA A 87 -0.36 11.53 11.00
C ALA A 87 0.85 10.66 11.39
N GLU A 88 0.60 9.47 11.97
CA GLU A 88 1.66 8.51 12.26
C GLU A 88 2.35 8.02 10.98
N GLY A 89 1.57 7.73 9.94
CA GLY A 89 2.10 7.34 8.63
C GLY A 89 2.96 8.43 8.00
N GLU A 90 2.56 9.70 8.10
CA GLU A 90 3.34 10.84 7.64
C GLU A 90 4.64 10.98 8.44
N GLU A 91 4.59 10.85 9.77
CA GLU A 91 5.78 10.88 10.62
C GLU A 91 6.77 9.77 10.27
N LEU A 92 6.28 8.53 10.12
CA LEU A 92 7.10 7.40 9.73
C LEU A 92 7.72 7.59 8.34
N SER A 93 6.95 8.08 7.38
CA SER A 93 7.43 8.40 6.03
C SER A 93 8.54 9.45 6.08
N ASN A 94 8.36 10.52 6.87
CA ASN A 94 9.38 11.55 7.05
C ASN A 94 10.64 10.99 7.71
N ARG A 95 10.51 10.16 8.74
CA ARG A 95 11.64 9.51 9.41
C ARG A 95 12.43 8.59 8.47
N VAL A 96 11.74 7.83 7.61
CA VAL A 96 12.38 7.00 6.58
C VAL A 96 13.11 7.86 5.56
N LYS A 97 12.50 8.96 5.12
CA LYS A 97 13.12 9.90 4.19
C LYS A 97 14.38 10.54 4.78
N GLU A 98 14.32 11.00 6.02
CA GLU A 98 15.49 11.54 6.73
C GLU A 98 16.62 10.51 6.81
N LYS A 99 16.31 9.26 7.19
CA LYS A 99 17.31 8.18 7.25
C LYS A 99 17.89 7.86 5.88
N TYR A 100 17.07 7.89 4.84
CA TYR A 100 17.52 7.69 3.46
C TYR A 100 18.46 8.82 3.01
N ASP A 101 18.11 10.07 3.30
CA ASP A 101 18.93 11.23 2.95
C ASP A 101 20.25 11.25 3.75
N GLU A 102 20.24 10.91 5.04
CA GLU A 102 21.44 10.71 5.86
C GLU A 102 22.37 9.64 5.24
N MET A 103 21.82 8.48 4.87
CA MET A 103 22.57 7.41 4.25
C MET A 103 23.17 7.85 2.91
N ARG A 104 22.38 8.55 2.08
CA ARG A 104 22.83 9.09 0.80
C ARG A 104 23.94 10.12 0.96
N GLN A 105 23.84 10.99 1.97
CA GLN A 105 24.88 11.98 2.26
C GLN A 105 26.20 11.31 2.72
N GLN A 106 26.11 10.24 3.51
CA GLN A 106 27.29 9.47 3.93
C GLN A 106 27.93 8.66 2.80
N SER A 107 27.11 8.05 1.93
CA SER A 107 27.59 7.25 0.81
C SER A 107 28.06 8.07 -0.39
N GLY A 108 27.69 9.36 -0.45
CA GLY A 108 27.94 10.23 -1.61
C GLY A 108 27.10 9.82 -2.83
N ASP A 109 26.97 10.73 -3.79
CA ASP A 109 26.23 10.51 -5.05
C ASP A 109 27.04 9.73 -6.10
N MET A 110 27.88 8.78 -5.68
CA MET A 110 28.64 7.95 -6.62
C MET A 110 27.92 6.62 -6.85
N SER A 111 27.58 6.34 -8.10
CA SER A 111 27.04 5.03 -8.46
C SER A 111 28.09 3.94 -8.23
N LEU A 112 27.60 2.73 -7.96
CA LEU A 112 28.46 1.57 -7.73
C LEU A 112 29.31 1.28 -8.98
N GLU A 113 28.78 1.54 -10.17
CA GLU A 113 29.49 1.46 -11.45
C GLU A 113 30.62 2.49 -11.56
N THR A 114 30.38 3.74 -11.12
CA THR A 114 31.43 4.78 -11.11
C THR A 114 32.57 4.41 -10.17
N VAL A 115 32.25 3.93 -8.96
CA VAL A 115 33.27 3.50 -8.00
C VAL A 115 34.07 2.29 -8.52
N LEU A 116 33.42 1.36 -9.23
CA LEU A 116 34.09 0.23 -9.85
C LEU A 116 35.07 0.67 -10.93
N ALA A 117 34.64 1.58 -11.81
CA ALA A 117 35.49 2.14 -12.86
C ALA A 117 36.72 2.84 -12.25
N LEU A 118 36.53 3.68 -11.23
CA LEU A 118 37.62 4.35 -10.52
C LEU A 118 38.61 3.36 -9.90
N LEU A 119 38.10 2.27 -9.32
CA LEU A 119 38.94 1.24 -8.71
C LEU A 119 39.78 0.48 -9.75
N GLN A 120 39.21 0.22 -10.94
CA GLN A 120 39.92 -0.40 -12.05
C GLN A 120 40.98 0.54 -12.63
N THR A 121 40.65 1.81 -12.87
CA THR A 121 41.61 2.83 -13.32
C THR A 121 42.77 2.94 -12.34
N ALA A 122 42.49 3.07 -11.04
CA ALA A 122 43.52 3.16 -10.02
C ALA A 122 44.33 1.86 -9.87
N ALA A 123 43.80 0.69 -10.27
CA ALA A 123 44.58 -0.55 -10.31
C ALA A 123 45.54 -0.54 -11.51
N SER A 124 45.07 -0.11 -12.69
CA SER A 124 45.89 0.03 -13.90
C SER A 124 46.99 1.07 -13.75
N GLU A 125 46.72 2.22 -13.14
CA GLU A 125 47.74 3.25 -12.85
C GLU A 125 48.86 2.69 -11.96
N MET A 126 48.51 1.98 -10.88
CA MET A 126 49.51 1.35 -10.01
C MET A 126 50.27 0.20 -10.68
N GLU A 127 49.65 -0.47 -11.65
CA GLU A 127 50.31 -1.49 -12.43
C GLU A 127 51.38 -0.87 -13.34
N GLU A 128 51.05 0.22 -14.03
CA GLU A 128 52.00 1.01 -14.81
C GLU A 128 53.15 1.52 -13.94
N GLU A 129 52.87 2.08 -12.76
CA GLU A 129 53.91 2.49 -11.80
C GLU A 129 54.80 1.33 -11.33
N SER A 130 54.26 0.11 -11.25
CA SER A 130 55.05 -1.08 -10.92
C SER A 130 55.91 -1.55 -12.09
N GLU A 131 55.42 -1.39 -13.32
CA GLU A 131 56.20 -1.65 -14.54
C GLU A 131 57.31 -0.62 -14.72
N GLU A 132 57.08 0.65 -14.36
CA GLU A 132 58.11 1.67 -14.36
C GLU A 132 59.23 1.34 -13.36
N ALA A 133 58.90 0.90 -12.14
CA ALA A 133 59.89 0.42 -11.18
C ALA A 133 60.70 -0.77 -11.75
N ALA A 134 60.05 -1.69 -12.47
CA ALA A 134 60.73 -2.80 -13.14
C ALA A 134 61.65 -2.34 -14.28
N LYS A 135 61.24 -1.35 -15.09
CA LYS A 135 62.09 -0.76 -16.14
C LYS A 135 63.32 -0.09 -15.54
N ARG A 136 63.14 0.76 -14.52
CA ARG A 136 64.24 1.43 -13.81
C ARG A 136 65.27 0.44 -13.24
N PHE A 137 64.81 -0.70 -12.73
CA PHE A 137 65.70 -1.78 -12.31
C PHE A 137 66.49 -2.40 -13.49
N LEU A 138 65.82 -2.69 -14.62
CA LEU A 138 66.49 -3.22 -15.82
C LEU A 138 67.50 -2.25 -16.44
N ASP A 139 67.25 -0.95 -16.30
CA ASP A 139 68.14 0.13 -16.74
C ASP A 139 69.29 0.39 -15.75
N ASN A 140 69.38 -0.37 -14.65
CA ASN A 140 70.34 -0.24 -13.55
C ASN A 140 70.24 1.11 -12.79
N GLU A 141 69.07 1.74 -12.80
CA GLU A 141 68.78 2.96 -12.03
C GLU A 141 68.31 2.70 -10.59
N LEU A 142 68.00 1.44 -10.27
CA LEU A 142 67.57 0.97 -8.95
C LEU A 142 68.40 -0.23 -8.50
N GLU A 143 68.78 -0.24 -7.22
CA GLU A 143 69.38 -1.43 -6.60
C GLU A 143 68.31 -2.49 -6.33
N ILE A 144 68.74 -3.75 -6.19
CA ILE A 144 67.82 -4.88 -6.09
C ILE A 144 66.94 -4.83 -4.83
N GLU A 145 67.49 -4.36 -3.71
CA GLU A 145 66.74 -4.25 -2.45
C GLU A 145 65.63 -3.20 -2.57
N ASP A 146 65.96 -2.01 -3.09
CA ASP A 146 64.99 -0.93 -3.33
C ASP A 146 63.91 -1.33 -4.35
N PHE A 147 64.30 -2.02 -5.43
CA PHE A 147 63.36 -2.52 -6.42
C PHE A 147 62.35 -3.50 -5.79
N LEU A 148 62.83 -4.45 -4.99
CA LEU A 148 61.94 -5.44 -4.36
C LEU A 148 60.94 -4.78 -3.41
N ASP A 149 61.38 -3.82 -2.61
CA ASP A 149 60.51 -3.08 -1.70
C ASP A 149 59.44 -2.29 -2.45
N GLU A 150 59.82 -1.53 -3.49
CA GLU A 150 58.90 -0.72 -4.28
C GLU A 150 57.93 -1.59 -5.11
N PHE A 151 58.45 -2.58 -5.82
CA PHE A 151 57.67 -3.42 -6.73
C PHE A 151 56.66 -4.29 -5.98
N LEU A 152 57.08 -4.94 -4.88
CA LEU A 152 56.17 -5.79 -4.10
C LEU A 152 55.09 -4.96 -3.41
N ALA A 153 55.43 -3.77 -2.90
CA ALA A 153 54.45 -2.86 -2.31
C ALA A 153 53.40 -2.43 -3.34
N LYS A 154 53.83 -2.01 -4.54
CA LYS A 154 52.93 -1.60 -5.63
C LYS A 154 52.07 -2.77 -6.12
N ARG A 155 52.65 -3.93 -6.41
CA ARG A 155 51.92 -5.13 -6.87
C ARG A 155 50.91 -5.62 -5.84
N LYS A 156 51.23 -5.55 -4.54
CA LYS A 156 50.27 -5.86 -3.47
C LYS A 156 49.04 -4.95 -3.53
N VAL A 157 49.22 -3.66 -3.78
CA VAL A 157 48.10 -2.69 -3.92
C VAL A 157 47.29 -2.99 -5.18
N VAL A 158 47.93 -3.24 -6.32
CA VAL A 158 47.27 -3.63 -7.58
C VAL A 158 46.36 -4.84 -7.35
N HIS A 159 46.91 -5.94 -6.82
CA HIS A 159 46.14 -7.16 -6.57
C HIS A 159 44.97 -6.94 -5.61
N LEU A 160 45.18 -6.14 -4.57
CA LEU A 160 44.13 -5.83 -3.60
C LEU A 160 42.99 -5.01 -4.25
N ARG A 161 43.31 -4.05 -5.11
CA ARG A 161 42.30 -3.27 -5.86
C ARG A 161 41.56 -4.14 -6.88
N LEU A 162 42.26 -5.03 -7.60
CA LEU A 162 41.63 -5.98 -8.54
C LEU A 162 40.66 -6.93 -7.84
N VAL A 163 41.05 -7.49 -6.68
CA VAL A 163 40.17 -8.36 -5.88
C VAL A 163 38.94 -7.57 -5.42
N LYS A 164 39.12 -6.34 -4.96
CA LYS A 164 37.98 -5.48 -4.57
C LYS A 164 37.05 -5.19 -5.77
N ALA A 165 37.61 -4.92 -6.96
CA ALA A 165 36.84 -4.68 -8.17
C ALA A 165 36.04 -5.92 -8.57
N GLU A 166 36.64 -7.12 -8.53
CA GLU A 166 35.95 -8.38 -8.82
C GLU A 166 34.79 -8.65 -7.86
N LYS A 167 34.99 -8.40 -6.56
CA LYS A 167 33.92 -8.53 -5.56
C LYS A 167 32.79 -7.53 -5.80
N MET A 168 33.15 -6.31 -6.20
CA MET A 168 32.19 -5.26 -6.51
C MET A 168 31.39 -5.56 -7.78
N THR A 169 32.02 -6.10 -8.83
CA THR A 169 31.31 -6.61 -10.01
C THR A 169 30.25 -7.64 -9.63
N LYS A 170 30.58 -8.55 -8.69
CA LYS A 170 29.64 -9.56 -8.18
C LYS A 170 28.48 -8.93 -7.40
N ILE A 171 28.72 -7.86 -6.65
CA ILE A 171 27.66 -7.11 -5.95
C ILE A 171 26.74 -6.42 -6.97
N ILE A 172 27.29 -5.75 -7.97
CA ILE A 172 26.53 -5.09 -9.05
C ILE A 172 25.69 -6.10 -9.85
N SER A 173 26.28 -7.26 -10.17
CA SER A 173 25.63 -8.30 -10.98
C SER A 173 24.59 -9.12 -10.22
N ARG A 174 24.61 -9.08 -8.88
CA ARG A 174 23.68 -9.82 -8.04
C ARG A 174 22.48 -8.92 -7.74
N ASP A 175 21.33 -9.30 -8.27
CA ASP A 175 20.07 -8.58 -8.12
C ASP A 175 19.83 -8.20 -6.63
N PRO A 176 19.68 -6.89 -6.30
CA PRO A 176 19.44 -6.43 -4.93
C PRO A 176 18.13 -6.97 -4.31
N MET A 177 17.26 -7.62 -5.09
CA MET A 177 16.05 -8.26 -4.57
C MET A 177 16.29 -9.62 -3.87
N LEU A 178 17.44 -10.27 -4.09
CA LEU A 178 17.79 -11.56 -3.48
C LEU A 178 18.79 -11.36 -2.34
N GLY A 179 18.25 -10.92 -1.20
CA GLY A 179 19.01 -10.71 0.04
C GLY A 179 20.01 -11.84 0.33
N SER A 180 21.26 -11.48 0.65
CA SER A 180 22.23 -12.47 1.08
C SER A 180 23.24 -11.94 2.07
N ASN A 181 23.31 -12.67 3.18
CA ASN A 181 24.28 -12.58 4.26
C ASN A 181 25.71 -12.62 3.74
N TYR A 182 26.44 -11.52 3.98
CA TYR A 182 27.87 -11.38 3.73
C TYR A 182 28.77 -12.23 4.66
N MET A 183 28.20 -13.07 5.53
CA MET A 183 28.92 -13.73 6.63
C MET A 183 29.32 -15.20 6.39
N ASN A 184 28.99 -15.82 5.25
CA ASN A 184 29.25 -17.26 5.05
C ASN A 184 29.77 -17.68 3.67
N THR A 185 30.28 -16.75 2.87
CA THR A 185 30.89 -17.16 1.59
C THR A 185 32.30 -17.68 1.82
N PRO A 186 32.62 -18.93 1.45
CA PRO A 186 33.97 -19.47 1.60
C PRO A 186 34.98 -18.62 0.81
N PRO A 187 36.25 -18.55 1.25
CA PRO A 187 37.29 -17.82 0.54
C PRO A 187 37.52 -18.51 -0.82
N MET A 188 36.91 -17.96 -1.86
CA MET A 188 37.09 -18.44 -3.23
C MET A 188 38.43 -17.95 -3.78
N GLY A 189 39.15 -18.87 -4.42
CA GLY A 189 40.43 -18.63 -5.07
C GLY A 189 40.37 -17.53 -6.11
N VAL A 190 41.47 -16.80 -6.22
CA VAL A 190 41.67 -15.69 -7.15
C VAL A 190 41.56 -16.20 -8.59
N ASN A 191 40.78 -15.52 -9.45
CA ASN A 191 40.66 -15.89 -10.85
C ASN A 191 41.98 -15.64 -11.59
N ALA A 192 42.66 -16.71 -11.99
CA ALA A 192 43.95 -16.65 -12.68
C ALA A 192 43.89 -15.99 -14.07
N ASN A 193 42.70 -15.87 -14.69
CA ASN A 193 42.54 -15.24 -16.00
C ASN A 193 42.78 -13.72 -16.00
N TYR A 194 42.93 -13.10 -14.82
CA TYR A 194 43.28 -11.69 -14.68
C TYR A 194 44.79 -11.45 -14.52
N PHE A 195 45.62 -12.51 -14.58
CA PHE A 195 47.08 -12.42 -14.42
C PHE A 195 47.81 -12.96 -15.65
N PRO A 196 48.34 -12.10 -16.53
CA PRO A 196 49.23 -12.52 -17.60
C PRO A 196 50.57 -12.97 -16.99
N GLY A 197 50.99 -14.22 -17.22
CA GLY A 197 52.37 -14.68 -16.95
C GLY A 197 52.54 -15.79 -15.91
N TYR A 198 51.48 -16.30 -15.27
CA TYR A 198 51.57 -17.45 -14.36
C TYR A 198 50.97 -18.72 -14.98
N PRO A 199 51.68 -19.86 -15.01
CA PRO A 199 51.11 -21.13 -15.47
C PRO A 199 50.04 -21.61 -14.50
N ALA A 200 48.86 -21.97 -15.03
CA ALA A 200 47.75 -22.51 -14.27
C ALA A 200 48.11 -23.91 -13.71
N VAL A 201 48.42 -23.97 -12.43
CA VAL A 201 48.55 -25.25 -11.72
C VAL A 201 47.20 -25.65 -11.10
N PRO A 202 46.63 -26.82 -11.42
CA PRO A 202 45.42 -27.29 -10.76
C PRO A 202 45.78 -27.83 -9.38
N VAL A 203 45.50 -27.07 -8.33
CA VAL A 203 45.69 -27.52 -6.95
C VAL A 203 44.42 -28.26 -6.50
N SER A 204 44.36 -29.57 -6.73
CA SER A 204 43.40 -30.46 -6.09
C SER A 204 44.01 -31.03 -4.81
N VAL A 205 43.61 -30.50 -3.65
CA VAL A 205 43.94 -31.11 -2.34
C VAL A 205 42.68 -31.79 -1.80
N PRO A 206 42.66 -33.12 -1.63
CA PRO A 206 41.56 -33.82 -0.96
C PRO A 206 41.63 -33.62 0.56
N TYR A 207 40.56 -33.12 1.18
CA TYR A 207 40.42 -33.10 2.65
C TYR A 207 39.58 -34.29 3.14
N PRO A 208 39.89 -34.84 4.33
CA PRO A 208 39.16 -35.95 4.94
C PRO A 208 37.78 -35.52 5.49
N PRO A 209 36.77 -36.40 5.48
CA PRO A 209 35.43 -36.05 5.94
C PRO A 209 35.35 -36.01 7.47
N ASN A 210 34.86 -34.90 8.01
CA ASN A 210 34.60 -34.74 9.45
C ASN A 210 33.21 -35.33 9.80
N PRO A 211 33.06 -36.14 10.87
CA PRO A 211 31.88 -36.99 11.06
C PRO A 211 30.83 -36.35 12.00
N ILE A 212 30.24 -35.22 11.62
CA ILE A 212 29.06 -34.69 12.35
C ILE A 212 28.07 -34.05 11.37
N ALA A 213 27.33 -34.88 10.65
CA ALA A 213 26.07 -34.50 10.03
C ALA A 213 25.21 -35.77 9.91
N ALA A 214 24.70 -36.24 11.06
CA ALA A 214 23.72 -37.30 11.07
C ALA A 214 22.46 -36.81 10.34
N ALA A 215 22.07 -37.60 9.34
CA ALA A 215 20.88 -37.39 8.52
C ALA A 215 19.62 -37.27 9.38
N VAL A 216 18.88 -36.18 9.22
CA VAL A 216 17.45 -36.11 9.55
C VAL A 216 16.68 -36.05 8.22
N PRO A 217 15.84 -37.06 7.90
CA PRO A 217 15.07 -37.07 6.67
C PRO A 217 13.91 -36.06 6.74
N TYR A 218 13.80 -35.19 5.73
CA TYR A 218 12.60 -34.39 5.50
C TYR A 218 11.42 -35.31 5.09
N PRO A 219 10.21 -35.09 5.61
CA PRO A 219 9.01 -35.78 5.11
C PRO A 219 8.57 -35.24 3.73
N PRO A 220 7.95 -36.06 2.87
CA PRO A 220 7.59 -35.68 1.51
C PRO A 220 6.36 -34.77 1.48
N ASN A 221 6.49 -33.70 0.71
CA ASN A 221 5.49 -32.66 0.46
C ASN A 221 4.30 -33.24 -0.35
N PRO A 222 3.05 -33.23 0.14
CA PRO A 222 1.91 -33.60 -0.67
C PRO A 222 1.41 -32.38 -1.45
N MET A 223 1.46 -32.52 -2.77
CA MET A 223 0.56 -31.94 -3.77
C MET A 223 0.36 -30.41 -3.80
N SER A 224 0.89 -29.87 -4.90
CA SER A 224 0.30 -28.80 -5.70
C SER A 224 -1.23 -28.69 -5.60
N ALA A 225 -1.71 -27.62 -4.98
CA ALA A 225 -3.02 -27.05 -5.27
C ALA A 225 -2.84 -25.53 -5.38
N ALA A 226 -2.78 -25.04 -6.62
CA ALA A 226 -2.89 -23.63 -6.91
C ALA A 226 -4.25 -23.14 -6.44
N VAL A 227 -4.26 -22.17 -5.52
CA VAL A 227 -5.49 -21.48 -5.11
C VAL A 227 -5.74 -20.36 -6.13
N PRO A 228 -6.87 -20.37 -6.88
CA PRO A 228 -7.17 -19.29 -7.81
C PRO A 228 -7.54 -18.03 -7.01
N TYR A 229 -6.86 -16.92 -7.29
CA TYR A 229 -7.32 -15.60 -6.89
C TYR A 229 -8.71 -15.33 -7.51
N PRO A 230 -9.71 -14.85 -6.75
CA PRO A 230 -10.95 -14.38 -7.35
C PRO A 230 -10.69 -13.05 -8.08
N PRO A 231 -11.26 -12.85 -9.28
CA PRO A 231 -11.12 -11.60 -10.03
C PRO A 231 -11.82 -10.46 -9.28
N SER A 232 -11.07 -9.37 -9.14
CA SER A 232 -11.48 -8.11 -8.53
C SER A 232 -12.50 -7.36 -9.40
N ASP A 233 -13.79 -7.57 -9.12
CA ASP A 233 -14.90 -6.80 -9.71
C ASP A 233 -15.86 -6.26 -8.63
N PHE A 234 -15.32 -5.55 -7.64
CA PHE A 234 -16.13 -4.71 -6.76
C PHE A 234 -16.02 -3.24 -7.19
N ARG A 235 -16.77 -2.87 -8.24
CA ARG A 235 -17.21 -1.49 -8.44
C ARG A 235 -18.30 -1.19 -7.41
N MET A 236 -17.95 -0.53 -6.31
CA MET A 236 -18.96 0.20 -5.54
C MET A 236 -19.22 1.55 -6.21
N PRO A 237 -20.48 1.93 -6.47
CA PRO A 237 -20.78 3.27 -6.94
C PRO A 237 -20.55 4.26 -5.80
N MET A 238 -19.61 5.18 -5.99
CA MET A 238 -19.47 6.37 -5.14
C MET A 238 -20.79 7.15 -5.15
N PRO A 239 -21.34 7.54 -3.98
CA PRO A 239 -22.41 8.53 -3.95
C PRO A 239 -21.86 9.86 -4.46
N ARG A 240 -22.42 10.38 -5.56
CA ARG A 240 -22.13 11.75 -6.01
C ARG A 240 -22.67 12.72 -4.98
N ILE A 241 -21.77 13.40 -4.28
CA ILE A 241 -22.09 14.59 -3.50
C ILE A 241 -22.39 15.70 -4.50
N SER A 242 -23.68 15.96 -4.74
CA SER A 242 -24.12 17.18 -5.38
C SER A 242 -23.93 18.32 -4.40
N TYR A 243 -22.88 19.12 -4.59
CA TYR A 243 -22.82 20.43 -3.97
C TYR A 243 -23.98 21.25 -4.52
N TYR A 244 -25.01 21.46 -3.71
CA TYR A 244 -25.91 22.58 -3.92
C TYR A 244 -25.09 23.86 -3.72
N GLN A 245 -24.80 24.51 -4.85
CA GLN A 245 -24.59 25.95 -4.89
C GLN A 245 -25.79 26.61 -4.19
N ASN A 246 -25.51 27.36 -3.14
CA ASN A 246 -26.38 28.44 -2.70
C ASN A 246 -25.52 29.65 -2.36
N ASN A 247 -25.80 30.71 -3.12
CA ASN A 247 -25.34 32.10 -3.08
C ASN A 247 -23.93 32.40 -3.59
#